data_AF-A0A956DKH2-F1
#
_entry.id   AF-A0A956DKH2-F1
#
_cell.length_a   1.000
_cell.length_b   1.000
_cell.length_c   1.000
_cell.angle_alpha   90.00
_cell.angle_beta   90.00
_cell.angle_gamma   90.00
#
_symmetry.space_group_name_H-M   'P 1'
#
loop_
_entity.id
_entity.type
_entity.pdbx_description
1 polymer ?
#
loop_
_entity_poly.entity_id
_entity_poly.type
_entity_poly.pdbx_seq_one_letter_code
_entity_poly.pdbx_strand_id
1 'polypeptide(L)'
;MSEDEETPDAIAGDEGSDELAEADEEASAEPELTDREQIASRSRRRLLQQAAVVAGTSLVAGYAALAPSTWPLSLGDPDGEKGKPKPDEAKLPAGGYTVPSMKTAAHLGVARGQNIYAMVKGASNAIGGVGRFVEKGDVVVVKPNVAFERAAALGATTSPDVLYALIQVIREAGASEIRVVDNPIEAPESCFERSGIREAAIRAGARVYLPTPNDFRILYTRGATLIERWPFFWRPFVGADKVIGVSPVKDHNLCRASMTTKNWYGLLGGRRNQFHQDIHGIIADLALMMRPTLVILDGVRVLHRSGPTGGSLSDVREGHTIVASTDSLAADAFGWDDLLQRKGEDLPAYFSKTAQRHLGNPNYKDTVIKEVQVG
;
A
#
# COMPACT_ATOMS: atom_id res chain seq x y z
N MET A 1 24.00 -73.37 -17.70
CA MET A 1 23.30 -72.67 -18.79
C MET A 1 23.98 -71.33 -18.92
N SER A 2 24.71 -71.01 -19.97
CA SER A 2 25.07 -71.65 -21.25
C SER A 2 25.80 -70.48 -21.93
N GLU A 3 27.09 -70.63 -22.25
CA GLU A 3 27.55 -70.87 -23.64
C GLU A 3 27.16 -69.67 -24.52
N ASP A 4 28.14 -68.82 -24.83
CA ASP A 4 28.81 -68.82 -26.15
C ASP A 4 27.95 -68.00 -27.14
N GLU A 5 28.44 -67.23 -28.10
CA GLU A 5 29.55 -67.48 -29.00
C GLU A 5 29.77 -66.21 -29.88
N GLU A 6 31.00 -66.06 -30.35
CA GLU A 6 31.43 -65.58 -31.69
C GLU A 6 31.11 -64.17 -32.26
N THR A 7 32.18 -63.33 -32.31
CA THR A 7 33.02 -62.89 -33.48
C THR A 7 32.55 -63.21 -34.93
N PRO A 8 33.11 -62.62 -36.05
CA PRO A 8 34.49 -62.12 -36.22
C PRO A 8 34.79 -60.95 -37.20
N ASP A 9 36.06 -60.50 -37.11
CA ASP A 9 37.07 -60.13 -38.12
C ASP A 9 36.80 -59.21 -39.34
N ALA A 10 37.72 -58.24 -39.55
CA ALA A 10 38.81 -58.43 -40.52
C ALA A 10 39.87 -57.28 -40.60
N ILE A 11 41.15 -57.65 -40.36
CA ILE A 11 42.36 -57.51 -41.23
C ILE A 11 42.92 -56.08 -41.46
N ALA A 12 44.23 -55.75 -41.42
CA ALA A 12 45.53 -56.44 -41.25
C ALA A 12 46.63 -55.40 -40.93
N GLY A 13 47.81 -55.86 -40.48
CA GLY A 13 49.06 -55.12 -40.63
C GLY A 13 50.13 -55.44 -39.59
N ASP A 14 50.94 -56.45 -39.90
CA ASP A 14 52.13 -56.94 -39.21
C ASP A 14 53.34 -56.00 -39.34
N GLU A 15 54.22 -55.94 -38.33
CA GLU A 15 55.70 -56.10 -38.43
C GLU A 15 56.46 -55.55 -37.19
N GLY A 16 57.33 -56.40 -36.61
CA GLY A 16 58.63 -56.07 -35.95
C GLY A 16 58.58 -55.55 -34.50
N SER A 17 58.80 -56.39 -33.47
CA SER A 17 60.09 -56.90 -32.92
C SER A 17 60.89 -55.92 -32.03
N ASP A 18 61.14 -56.41 -30.81
CA ASP A 18 62.32 -56.22 -29.94
C ASP A 18 62.41 -55.07 -28.92
N GLU A 19 62.28 -55.53 -27.67
CA GLU A 19 63.16 -55.36 -26.51
C GLU A 19 63.35 -54.00 -25.80
N LEU A 20 63.30 -54.16 -24.48
CA LEU A 20 63.51 -53.22 -23.38
C LEU A 20 64.97 -52.77 -23.28
N ALA A 21 65.18 -51.48 -22.99
CA ALA A 21 66.39 -51.00 -22.30
C ALA A 21 66.09 -49.71 -21.52
N GLU A 22 66.36 -49.75 -20.21
CA GLU A 22 66.45 -48.59 -19.31
C GLU A 22 67.70 -47.74 -19.63
N ALA A 23 67.61 -46.42 -19.51
CA ALA A 23 68.77 -45.52 -19.36
C ALA A 23 68.38 -44.15 -18.75
N ASP A 24 68.83 -43.96 -17.51
CA ASP A 24 69.43 -42.80 -16.81
C ASP A 24 68.99 -41.32 -16.97
N GLU A 25 68.97 -40.70 -15.78
CA GLU A 25 68.82 -39.30 -15.41
C GLU A 25 69.98 -38.39 -15.87
N GLU A 26 69.66 -37.19 -16.36
CA GLU A 26 70.56 -36.03 -16.29
C GLU A 26 69.81 -34.85 -15.64
N ALA A 27 70.21 -34.51 -14.41
CA ALA A 27 69.68 -33.42 -13.62
C ALA A 27 70.41 -32.10 -13.95
N SER A 28 69.67 -31.09 -14.42
CA SER A 28 70.16 -29.71 -14.56
C SER A 28 69.96 -28.94 -13.24
N ALA A 29 71.05 -28.55 -12.59
CA ALA A 29 71.03 -27.76 -11.36
C ALA A 29 70.70 -26.27 -11.62
N GLU A 30 69.68 -25.74 -10.94
CA GLU A 30 69.47 -24.29 -10.79
C GLU A 30 70.42 -23.71 -9.72
N PRO A 31 70.90 -22.47 -9.85
CA PRO A 31 71.82 -21.90 -8.88
C PRO A 31 71.11 -21.55 -7.56
N GLU A 32 71.57 -22.14 -6.45
CA GLU A 32 71.12 -21.77 -5.09
C GLU A 32 71.62 -20.38 -4.69
N LEU A 33 70.68 -19.48 -4.35
CA LEU A 33 70.96 -18.14 -3.83
C LEU A 33 71.54 -18.21 -2.41
N THR A 34 72.58 -17.43 -2.14
CA THR A 34 73.30 -17.40 -0.85
C THR A 34 72.40 -16.94 0.31
N ASP A 35 72.72 -17.32 1.56
CA ASP A 35 71.94 -16.94 2.76
C ASP A 35 71.65 -15.43 2.88
N ARG A 36 72.60 -14.58 2.44
CA ARG A 36 72.42 -13.12 2.39
C ARG A 36 71.35 -12.70 1.38
N GLU A 37 71.29 -13.35 0.24
CA GLU A 37 70.29 -13.10 -0.81
C GLU A 37 68.91 -13.64 -0.40
N GLN A 38 68.87 -14.76 0.34
CA GLN A 38 67.62 -15.28 0.92
C GLN A 38 67.06 -14.36 2.01
N ILE A 39 67.89 -13.85 2.92
CA ILE A 39 67.49 -12.86 3.94
C ILE A 39 67.01 -11.56 3.28
N ALA A 40 67.74 -11.07 2.27
CA ALA A 40 67.37 -9.87 1.51
C ALA A 40 66.03 -10.06 0.76
N SER A 41 65.78 -11.23 0.16
CA SER A 41 64.53 -11.52 -0.55
C SER A 41 63.32 -11.61 0.39
N ARG A 42 63.46 -12.21 1.58
CA ARG A 42 62.41 -12.25 2.61
C ARG A 42 62.10 -10.85 3.15
N SER A 43 63.12 -10.02 3.37
CA SER A 43 62.96 -8.62 3.78
C SER A 43 62.24 -7.79 2.71
N ARG A 44 62.61 -7.95 1.42
CA ARG A 44 61.94 -7.31 0.28
C ARG A 44 60.47 -7.73 0.15
N ARG A 45 60.16 -9.02 0.27
CA ARG A 45 58.77 -9.52 0.22
C ARG A 45 57.92 -8.90 1.33
N ARG A 46 58.43 -8.84 2.56
CA ARG A 46 57.73 -8.20 3.69
C ARG A 46 57.49 -6.71 3.45
N LEU A 47 58.49 -6.00 2.92
CA LEU A 47 58.40 -4.58 2.60
C LEU A 47 57.38 -4.33 1.47
N LEU A 48 57.36 -5.17 0.44
CA LEU A 48 56.37 -5.11 -0.64
C LEU A 48 54.96 -5.42 -0.14
N GLN A 49 54.78 -6.40 0.73
CA GLN A 49 53.49 -6.70 1.36
C GLN A 49 53.00 -5.52 2.21
N GLN A 50 53.87 -4.91 3.01
CA GLN A 50 53.53 -3.74 3.81
C GLN A 50 53.19 -2.53 2.93
N ALA A 51 53.96 -2.28 1.87
CA ALA A 51 53.69 -1.22 0.90
C ALA A 51 52.34 -1.44 0.18
N ALA A 52 52.03 -2.69 -0.21
CA ALA A 52 50.76 -3.03 -0.83
C ALA A 52 49.57 -2.83 0.13
N VAL A 53 49.70 -3.21 1.40
CA VAL A 53 48.67 -2.98 2.42
C VAL A 53 48.45 -1.47 2.63
N VAL A 54 49.51 -0.69 2.80
CA VAL A 54 49.43 0.76 3.01
C VAL A 54 48.85 1.47 1.78
N ALA A 55 49.27 1.09 0.58
CA ALA A 55 48.72 1.65 -0.66
C ALA A 55 47.24 1.29 -0.82
N GLY A 56 46.87 0.04 -0.55
CA GLY A 56 45.49 -0.44 -0.62
C GLY A 56 44.57 0.29 0.36
N THR A 57 44.99 0.45 1.63
CA THR A 57 44.19 1.16 2.63
C THR A 57 44.05 2.65 2.30
N SER A 58 45.12 3.28 1.81
CA SER A 58 45.09 4.70 1.41
C SER A 58 44.17 4.94 0.21
N LEU A 59 44.15 4.03 -0.76
CA LEU A 59 43.23 4.10 -1.91
C LEU A 59 41.77 3.95 -1.49
N VAL A 60 41.47 3.01 -0.59
CA VAL A 60 40.10 2.81 -0.08
C VAL A 60 39.62 4.04 0.71
N ALA A 61 40.46 4.58 1.59
CA ALA A 61 40.12 5.76 2.38
C ALA A 61 39.98 7.01 1.49
N GLY A 62 40.88 7.20 0.52
CA GLY A 62 40.80 8.29 -0.45
C GLY A 62 39.54 8.20 -1.33
N TYR A 63 39.19 7.00 -1.79
CA TYR A 63 37.96 6.77 -2.54
C TYR A 63 36.71 7.07 -1.70
N ALA A 64 36.68 6.61 -0.44
CA ALA A 64 35.56 6.88 0.47
C ALA A 64 35.39 8.37 0.81
N ALA A 65 36.48 9.13 0.88
CA ALA A 65 36.43 10.59 1.08
C ALA A 65 35.90 11.35 -0.15
N LEU A 66 36.17 10.86 -1.36
CA LEU A 66 35.78 11.51 -2.62
C LEU A 66 34.49 10.97 -3.22
N ALA A 67 33.96 9.85 -2.71
CA ALA A 67 32.75 9.24 -3.22
C ALA A 67 31.52 10.13 -3.00
N PRO A 68 30.53 10.10 -3.92
CA PRO A 68 29.27 10.83 -3.77
C PRO A 68 28.62 10.55 -2.42
N SER A 69 28.01 11.57 -1.80
CA SER A 69 27.39 11.45 -0.48
C SER A 69 26.29 10.37 -0.42
N THR A 70 25.69 10.02 -1.57
CA THR A 70 24.70 8.95 -1.72
C THR A 70 25.28 7.53 -1.65
N TRP A 71 26.60 7.36 -1.74
CA TRP A 71 27.24 6.05 -1.65
C TRP A 71 27.31 5.57 -0.19
N PRO A 72 26.95 4.31 0.13
CA PRO A 72 26.82 3.84 1.51
C PRO A 72 28.09 3.93 2.37
N LEU A 73 29.26 3.91 1.74
CA LEU A 73 30.57 3.98 2.40
C LEU A 73 31.25 5.35 2.23
N SER A 74 30.56 6.34 1.66
CA SER A 74 31.11 7.69 1.53
C SER A 74 31.22 8.36 2.90
N LEU A 75 32.40 8.93 3.17
CA LEU A 75 32.68 9.73 4.36
C LEU A 75 32.13 11.16 4.23
N GLY A 76 31.65 11.56 3.05
CA GLY A 76 31.06 12.88 2.82
C GLY A 76 29.68 12.99 3.47
N ASP A 77 29.54 13.91 4.43
CA ASP A 77 28.28 14.27 5.10
C ASP A 77 28.08 15.80 5.03
N PRO A 78 27.84 16.36 3.83
CA PRO A 78 27.83 17.81 3.62
C PRO A 78 26.70 18.53 4.38
N ASP A 79 25.62 17.82 4.67
CA ASP A 79 24.45 18.29 5.41
C ASP A 79 24.47 17.89 6.90
N GLY A 80 25.41 17.03 7.31
CA GLY A 80 25.54 16.58 8.70
C GLY A 80 24.39 15.67 9.15
N GLU A 81 23.67 15.06 8.20
CA GLU A 81 22.46 14.27 8.46
C GLU A 81 22.76 12.77 8.60
N LYS A 82 23.91 12.27 8.12
CA LYS A 82 24.23 10.82 8.12
C LYS A 82 24.29 10.23 9.54
N GLY A 83 24.71 11.00 10.54
CA GLY A 83 24.83 10.57 11.93
C GLY A 83 23.64 10.90 12.83
N LYS A 84 22.65 11.66 12.34
CA LYS A 84 21.52 12.08 13.17
C LYS A 84 20.56 10.91 13.39
N PRO A 85 20.02 10.72 14.62
CA PRO A 85 18.93 9.79 14.86
C PRO A 85 17.77 10.15 13.94
N LYS A 86 17.46 9.28 12.98
CA LYS A 86 16.28 9.48 12.13
C LYS A 86 15.05 9.34 13.03
N PRO A 87 14.05 10.24 12.93
CA PRO A 87 12.81 10.08 13.66
C PRO A 87 12.21 8.71 13.36
N ASP A 88 11.64 8.04 14.37
CA ASP A 88 10.85 6.83 14.16
C ASP A 88 9.63 7.16 13.29
N GLU A 89 9.78 6.93 11.99
CA GLU A 89 8.74 7.12 10.99
C GLU A 89 7.91 5.86 10.86
N ALA A 90 6.60 6.02 11.01
CA ALA A 90 5.67 4.99 10.63
C ALA A 90 5.74 4.76 9.11
N LYS A 91 5.58 3.50 8.70
CA LYS A 91 5.50 3.10 7.29
C LYS A 91 4.35 2.11 7.14
N LEU A 92 3.44 2.42 6.23
CA LEU A 92 2.44 1.46 5.78
C LEU A 92 3.10 0.34 4.96
N PRO A 93 2.45 -0.83 4.80
CA PRO A 93 2.98 -1.92 3.97
C PRO A 93 3.33 -1.44 2.56
N ALA A 94 4.38 -2.04 1.98
CA ALA A 94 4.77 -1.74 0.60
C ALA A 94 3.62 -2.12 -0.35
N GLY A 95 3.10 -1.16 -1.11
CA GLY A 95 1.91 -1.35 -1.95
C GLY A 95 0.56 -1.14 -1.23
N GLY A 96 0.58 -0.78 0.06
CA GLY A 96 -0.60 -0.59 0.88
C GLY A 96 -1.32 -1.91 1.20
N TYR A 97 -2.64 -1.83 1.36
CA TYR A 97 -3.52 -2.95 1.72
C TYR A 97 -4.25 -3.52 0.50
N THR A 98 -3.72 -3.30 -0.70
CA THR A 98 -4.37 -3.69 -1.95
C THR A 98 -4.49 -5.20 -2.08
N VAL A 99 -5.56 -5.63 -2.76
CA VAL A 99 -5.75 -7.04 -3.12
C VAL A 99 -5.39 -7.27 -4.59
N PRO A 100 -4.93 -8.47 -4.98
CA PRO A 100 -4.66 -8.79 -6.37
C PRO A 100 -5.89 -8.56 -7.27
N SER A 101 -5.66 -7.98 -8.44
CA SER A 101 -6.69 -7.88 -9.48
C SER A 101 -7.03 -9.28 -10.02
N MET A 102 -8.32 -9.56 -10.22
CA MET A 102 -8.78 -10.78 -10.89
C MET A 102 -9.19 -10.42 -12.31
N LYS A 103 -8.61 -11.08 -13.32
CA LYS A 103 -8.87 -10.81 -14.74
C LYS A 103 -10.36 -10.92 -15.12
N THR A 104 -11.13 -11.71 -14.39
CA THR A 104 -12.53 -12.04 -14.69
C THR A 104 -13.54 -11.36 -13.77
N ALA A 105 -13.11 -10.69 -12.69
CA ALA A 105 -14.03 -10.05 -11.76
C ALA A 105 -14.38 -8.63 -12.21
N ALA A 106 -15.61 -8.21 -11.92
CA ALA A 106 -15.96 -6.80 -11.98
C ALA A 106 -15.03 -6.00 -11.06
N HIS A 107 -14.67 -4.80 -11.50
CA HIS A 107 -13.90 -3.86 -10.67
C HIS A 107 -14.82 -3.00 -9.80
N LEU A 108 -16.10 -2.90 -10.19
CA LEU A 108 -17.10 -2.10 -9.53
C LEU A 108 -18.41 -2.89 -9.40
N GLY A 109 -18.84 -3.11 -8.16
CA GLY A 109 -20.07 -3.81 -7.82
C GLY A 109 -21.10 -2.81 -7.32
N VAL A 110 -22.29 -2.81 -7.91
CA VAL A 110 -23.40 -1.93 -7.53
C VAL A 110 -24.53 -2.79 -7.00
N ALA A 111 -25.06 -2.46 -5.83
CA ALA A 111 -26.27 -3.07 -5.33
C ALA A 111 -27.32 -2.00 -5.04
N ARG A 112 -28.56 -2.23 -5.49
CA ARG A 112 -29.68 -1.32 -5.25
C ARG A 112 -30.83 -2.02 -4.55
N GLY A 113 -31.52 -1.29 -3.68
CA GLY A 113 -32.68 -1.77 -2.95
C GLY A 113 -32.79 -1.18 -1.55
N GLN A 114 -33.58 -1.83 -0.69
CA GLN A 114 -33.88 -1.32 0.66
C GLN A 114 -33.20 -2.11 1.78
N ASN A 115 -32.83 -3.37 1.53
CA ASN A 115 -32.14 -4.19 2.52
C ASN A 115 -30.64 -3.88 2.51
N ILE A 116 -30.19 -3.07 3.47
CA ILE A 116 -28.80 -2.58 3.55
C ILE A 116 -27.78 -3.72 3.67
N TYR A 117 -28.07 -4.75 4.48
CA TYR A 117 -27.18 -5.90 4.60
C TYR A 117 -27.05 -6.65 3.27
N ALA A 118 -28.17 -6.90 2.59
CA ALA A 118 -28.16 -7.53 1.27
C ALA A 118 -27.45 -6.65 0.22
N MET A 119 -27.56 -5.32 0.30
CA MET A 119 -26.83 -4.41 -0.58
C MET A 119 -25.33 -4.46 -0.37
N VAL A 120 -24.85 -4.37 0.87
CA VAL A 120 -23.41 -4.43 1.16
C VAL A 120 -22.84 -5.79 0.73
N LYS A 121 -23.53 -6.88 1.04
CA LYS A 121 -23.12 -8.24 0.65
C LYS A 121 -23.19 -8.44 -0.87
N GLY A 122 -24.26 -7.96 -1.51
CA GLY A 122 -24.48 -8.06 -2.96
C GLY A 122 -23.43 -7.31 -3.76
N ALA A 123 -23.15 -6.06 -3.42
CA ALA A 123 -22.12 -5.25 -4.07
C ALA A 123 -20.73 -5.88 -3.92
N SER A 124 -20.41 -6.38 -2.72
CA SER A 124 -19.14 -7.08 -2.46
C SER A 124 -19.02 -8.40 -3.23
N ASN A 125 -20.11 -9.17 -3.32
CA ASN A 125 -20.17 -10.41 -4.10
C ASN A 125 -20.05 -10.18 -5.60
N ALA A 126 -20.53 -9.05 -6.10
CA ALA A 126 -20.43 -8.69 -7.50
C ALA A 126 -18.98 -8.56 -7.98
N ILE A 127 -18.04 -8.21 -7.09
CA ILE A 127 -16.61 -8.03 -7.37
C ILE A 127 -15.74 -9.16 -6.81
N GLY A 128 -16.30 -10.35 -6.58
CA GLY A 128 -15.55 -11.54 -6.16
C GLY A 128 -15.77 -12.00 -4.72
N GLY A 129 -16.66 -11.35 -3.98
CA GLY A 129 -17.07 -11.81 -2.66
C GLY A 129 -16.16 -11.36 -1.53
N VAL A 130 -16.71 -11.40 -0.32
CA VAL A 130 -16.06 -10.83 0.87
C VAL A 130 -14.81 -11.63 1.25
N GLY A 131 -14.82 -12.95 1.04
CA GLY A 131 -13.67 -13.83 1.24
C GLY A 131 -12.48 -13.53 0.32
N ARG A 132 -12.65 -12.71 -0.73
CA ARG A 132 -11.53 -12.17 -1.51
C ARG A 132 -10.78 -11.06 -0.76
N PHE A 133 -11.49 -10.32 0.08
CA PHE A 133 -10.99 -9.11 0.73
C PHE A 133 -10.58 -9.34 2.19
N VAL A 134 -11.22 -10.30 2.85
CA VAL A 134 -10.98 -10.62 4.27
C VAL A 134 -10.79 -12.13 4.41
N GLU A 135 -9.71 -12.50 5.08
CA GLU A 135 -9.33 -13.86 5.41
C GLU A 135 -9.57 -14.16 6.89
N LYS A 136 -9.70 -15.45 7.22
CA LYS A 136 -9.90 -15.88 8.61
C LYS A 136 -8.67 -15.49 9.44
N GLY A 137 -8.90 -14.75 10.51
CA GLY A 137 -7.84 -14.28 11.42
C GLY A 137 -7.42 -12.84 11.19
N ASP A 138 -7.82 -12.20 10.09
CA ASP A 138 -7.43 -10.82 9.77
C ASP A 138 -7.85 -9.83 10.85
N VAL A 139 -6.98 -8.86 11.10
CA VAL A 139 -7.28 -7.60 11.79
C VAL A 139 -7.69 -6.57 10.73
N VAL A 140 -8.96 -6.19 10.72
CA VAL A 140 -9.53 -5.30 9.70
C VAL A 140 -9.78 -3.90 10.27
N VAL A 141 -9.18 -2.89 9.67
CA VAL A 141 -9.49 -1.47 9.96
C VAL A 141 -10.59 -1.00 9.03
N VAL A 142 -11.69 -0.52 9.59
CA VAL A 142 -12.81 0.08 8.88
C VAL A 142 -12.83 1.58 9.16
N LYS A 143 -12.79 2.38 8.09
CA LYS A 143 -12.79 3.83 8.19
C LYS A 143 -14.10 4.44 7.65
N PRO A 144 -15.08 4.74 8.51
CA PRO A 144 -16.23 5.57 8.15
C PRO A 144 -15.85 7.05 7.94
N ASN A 145 -16.82 7.86 7.53
CA ASN A 145 -16.76 9.32 7.61
C ASN A 145 -17.54 9.79 8.84
N VAL A 146 -16.88 10.43 9.79
CA VAL A 146 -17.43 10.93 11.06
C VAL A 146 -16.95 12.36 11.33
N ALA A 147 -16.80 13.17 10.28
CA ALA A 147 -16.07 14.44 10.35
C ALA A 147 -16.68 15.52 11.28
N PHE A 148 -18.00 15.50 11.47
CA PHE A 148 -18.77 16.53 12.18
C PHE A 148 -19.75 15.93 13.18
N GLU A 149 -20.08 16.67 14.22
CA GLU A 149 -21.09 16.35 15.23
C GLU A 149 -22.49 16.54 14.62
N ARG A 150 -22.87 15.61 13.74
CA ARG A 150 -24.11 15.66 12.99
C ARG A 150 -24.80 14.31 13.02
N ALA A 151 -26.13 14.35 13.05
CA ALA A 151 -26.95 13.16 12.88
C ALA A 151 -26.74 12.60 11.46
N ALA A 152 -26.63 11.27 11.35
CA ALA A 152 -26.37 10.61 10.06
C ALA A 152 -27.45 10.92 9.00
N ALA A 153 -28.68 11.22 9.43
CA ALA A 153 -29.79 11.60 8.54
C ALA A 153 -29.48 12.82 7.64
N LEU A 154 -28.52 13.68 8.02
CA LEU A 154 -28.09 14.82 7.22
C LEU A 154 -27.16 14.46 6.05
N GLY A 155 -26.82 13.17 5.87
CA GLY A 155 -26.00 12.68 4.75
C GLY A 155 -24.53 13.13 4.75
N ALA A 156 -24.10 13.91 5.75
CA ALA A 156 -22.72 14.38 5.88
C ALA A 156 -21.75 13.33 6.44
N THR A 157 -22.29 12.27 7.04
CA THR A 157 -21.61 11.20 7.81
C THR A 157 -22.09 9.85 7.29
N THR A 158 -21.24 8.82 7.35
CA THR A 158 -21.61 7.45 6.96
C THR A 158 -22.88 6.99 7.71
N SER A 159 -23.74 6.22 7.04
CA SER A 159 -24.90 5.59 7.66
C SER A 159 -24.48 4.56 8.72
N PRO A 160 -24.97 4.67 9.98
CA PRO A 160 -24.75 3.66 11.01
C PRO A 160 -25.20 2.26 10.60
N ASP A 161 -26.30 2.15 9.85
CA ASP A 161 -26.81 0.87 9.37
C ASP A 161 -25.92 0.23 8.31
N VAL A 162 -25.30 1.05 7.45
CA VAL A 162 -24.32 0.57 6.46
C VAL A 162 -23.05 0.11 7.15
N LEU A 163 -22.58 0.87 8.15
CA LEU A 163 -21.43 0.44 8.95
C LEU A 163 -21.71 -0.86 9.69
N TYR A 164 -22.88 -0.97 10.34
CA TYR A 164 -23.31 -2.18 11.04
C TYR A 164 -23.31 -3.38 10.09
N ALA A 165 -23.96 -3.25 8.93
CA ALA A 165 -24.02 -4.29 7.91
C ALA A 165 -22.63 -4.69 7.39
N LEU A 166 -21.76 -3.72 7.12
CA LEU A 166 -20.39 -3.96 6.68
C LEU A 166 -19.60 -4.75 7.72
N ILE A 167 -19.71 -4.40 9.00
CA ILE A 167 -19.03 -5.14 10.07
C ILE A 167 -19.55 -6.58 10.15
N GLN A 168 -20.87 -6.80 10.05
CA GLN A 168 -21.43 -8.17 10.04
C GLN A 168 -20.84 -8.99 8.88
N VAL A 169 -20.81 -8.40 7.67
CA VAL A 169 -20.24 -9.04 6.48
C VAL A 169 -18.76 -9.38 6.67
N ILE A 170 -17.96 -8.48 7.25
CA ILE A 170 -16.53 -8.73 7.55
C ILE A 170 -16.37 -9.86 8.59
N ARG A 171 -17.23 -9.91 9.61
CA ARG A 171 -17.20 -10.96 10.64
C ARG A 171 -17.51 -12.33 10.06
N GLU A 172 -18.49 -12.41 9.15
CA GLU A 172 -18.82 -13.66 8.44
C GLU A 172 -17.64 -14.23 7.65
N ALA A 173 -16.74 -13.36 7.16
CA ALA A 173 -15.50 -13.78 6.50
C ALA A 173 -14.42 -14.29 7.49
N GLY A 174 -14.61 -14.11 8.79
CA GLY A 174 -13.76 -14.67 9.83
C GLY A 174 -12.67 -13.74 10.38
N ALA A 175 -12.80 -12.42 10.22
CA ALA A 175 -11.91 -11.45 10.86
C ALA A 175 -11.81 -11.68 12.38
N SER A 176 -10.60 -11.62 12.93
CA SER A 176 -10.35 -11.80 14.37
C SER A 176 -10.63 -10.51 15.17
N GLU A 177 -10.37 -9.36 14.55
CA GLU A 177 -10.60 -8.04 15.13
C GLU A 177 -11.07 -7.07 14.04
N ILE A 178 -12.03 -6.21 14.39
CA ILE A 178 -12.48 -5.13 13.51
C ILE A 178 -12.34 -3.81 14.28
N ARG A 179 -11.63 -2.86 13.69
CA ARG A 179 -11.31 -1.55 14.29
C ARG A 179 -12.00 -0.45 13.50
N VAL A 180 -12.90 0.29 14.13
CA VAL A 180 -13.58 1.44 13.52
C VAL A 180 -12.83 2.72 13.90
N VAL A 181 -12.41 3.49 12.89
CA VAL A 181 -11.45 4.58 13.08
C VAL A 181 -11.85 5.81 12.27
N ASP A 182 -11.76 6.99 12.87
CA ASP A 182 -11.75 8.27 12.17
C ASP A 182 -11.09 9.34 13.05
N ASN A 183 -10.63 10.43 12.44
CA ASN A 183 -10.14 11.63 13.12
C ASN A 183 -11.03 12.84 12.75
N PRO A 184 -12.13 13.06 13.49
CA PRO A 184 -13.08 14.13 13.21
C PRO A 184 -12.47 15.54 13.26
N ILE A 185 -13.16 16.50 12.63
CA ILE A 185 -12.81 17.94 12.69
C ILE A 185 -13.26 18.53 14.02
N GLU A 186 -14.44 18.14 14.47
CA GLU A 186 -15.00 18.51 15.78
C GLU A 186 -14.62 17.45 16.85
N ALA A 187 -15.18 17.57 18.05
CA ALA A 187 -14.85 16.68 19.17
C ALA A 187 -15.14 15.19 18.82
N PRO A 188 -14.14 14.28 18.85
CA PRO A 188 -14.33 12.91 18.38
C PRO A 188 -15.44 12.16 19.11
N GLU A 189 -15.52 12.29 20.43
CA GLU A 189 -16.54 11.67 21.27
C GLU A 189 -17.95 12.05 20.81
N SER A 190 -18.21 13.34 20.68
CA SER A 190 -19.51 13.86 20.25
C SER A 190 -19.84 13.47 18.81
N CYS A 191 -18.86 13.52 17.90
CA CYS A 191 -19.04 13.10 16.51
C CYS A 191 -19.48 11.64 16.41
N PHE A 192 -18.80 10.73 17.12
CA PHE A 192 -19.10 9.30 17.11
C PHE A 192 -20.42 8.96 17.81
N GLU A 193 -20.78 9.70 18.86
CA GLU A 193 -22.05 9.54 19.58
C GLU A 193 -23.22 10.07 18.74
N ARG A 194 -23.16 11.34 18.33
CA ARG A 194 -24.26 12.03 17.62
C ARG A 194 -24.58 11.41 16.26
N SER A 195 -23.58 10.83 15.61
CA SER A 195 -23.77 10.12 14.35
C SER A 195 -24.41 8.74 14.50
N GLY A 196 -24.36 8.12 15.68
CA GLY A 196 -24.75 6.72 15.90
C GLY A 196 -23.68 5.70 15.47
N ILE A 197 -22.52 6.16 15.00
CA ILE A 197 -21.43 5.28 14.53
C ILE A 197 -20.84 4.46 15.68
N ARG A 198 -20.69 5.05 16.87
CA ARG A 198 -20.20 4.33 18.06
C ARG A 198 -21.10 3.16 18.40
N GLU A 199 -22.40 3.41 18.52
CA GLU A 199 -23.40 2.39 18.86
C GLU A 199 -23.41 1.28 17.82
N ALA A 200 -23.48 1.64 16.52
CA ALA A 200 -23.47 0.66 15.43
C ALA A 200 -22.22 -0.23 15.44
N ALA A 201 -21.04 0.36 15.64
CA ALA A 201 -19.79 -0.39 15.72
C ALA A 201 -19.76 -1.36 16.90
N ILE A 202 -20.10 -0.89 18.11
CA ILE A 202 -20.10 -1.72 19.33
C ILE A 202 -21.13 -2.84 19.21
N ARG A 203 -22.34 -2.54 18.74
CA ARG A 203 -23.42 -3.52 18.56
C ARG A 203 -23.05 -4.59 17.52
N ALA A 204 -22.26 -4.24 16.51
CA ALA A 204 -21.72 -5.20 15.55
C ALA A 204 -20.47 -5.94 16.09
N GLY A 205 -19.98 -5.58 17.28
CA GLY A 205 -18.84 -6.17 17.96
C GLY A 205 -17.49 -5.75 17.36
N ALA A 206 -17.40 -4.54 16.81
CA ALA A 206 -16.13 -3.90 16.47
C ALA A 206 -15.64 -2.98 17.60
N ARG A 207 -14.35 -2.69 17.61
CA ARG A 207 -13.71 -1.77 18.56
C ARG A 207 -13.59 -0.38 17.94
N VAL A 208 -14.06 0.65 18.64
CA VAL A 208 -13.92 2.05 18.21
C VAL A 208 -12.60 2.62 18.73
N TYR A 209 -11.83 3.26 17.85
CA TYR A 209 -10.63 4.01 18.20
C TYR A 209 -10.89 5.50 18.01
N LEU A 210 -10.87 6.24 19.11
CA LEU A 210 -10.85 7.69 19.10
C LEU A 210 -9.41 8.21 19.13
N PRO A 211 -9.10 9.30 18.39
CA PRO A 211 -7.75 9.83 18.32
C PRO A 211 -7.36 10.56 19.62
N THR A 212 -6.24 10.16 20.23
CA THR A 212 -5.54 10.95 21.24
C THR A 212 -4.20 11.44 20.70
N PRO A 213 -3.57 12.49 21.27
CA PRO A 213 -2.28 13.00 20.78
C PRO A 213 -1.20 11.93 20.65
N ASN A 214 -1.18 10.94 21.55
CA ASN A 214 -0.17 9.88 21.56
C ASN A 214 -0.37 8.81 20.48
N ASP A 215 -1.54 8.78 19.84
CA ASP A 215 -1.88 7.82 18.80
C ASP A 215 -1.35 8.20 17.42
N PHE A 216 -0.83 9.43 17.27
CA PHE A 216 -0.27 9.92 16.03
C PHE A 216 1.21 9.59 15.91
N ARG A 217 1.65 9.28 14.69
CA ARG A 217 3.06 9.15 14.30
C ARG A 217 3.28 9.87 12.98
N ILE A 218 4.51 10.29 12.73
CA ILE A 218 4.87 10.81 11.41
C ILE A 218 4.88 9.63 10.43
N LEU A 219 4.00 9.68 9.44
CA LEU A 219 3.97 8.74 8.32
C LEU A 219 4.78 9.32 7.17
N TYR A 220 5.69 8.53 6.61
CA TYR A 220 6.41 8.89 5.38
C TYR A 220 5.67 8.35 4.14
N THR A 221 5.01 9.25 3.41
CA THR A 221 4.31 8.96 2.15
C THR A 221 5.16 9.40 0.97
N ARG A 222 6.12 8.55 0.59
CA ARG A 222 7.08 8.87 -0.48
C ARG A 222 6.38 9.27 -1.77
N GLY A 223 6.76 10.44 -2.29
CA GLY A 223 6.24 11.00 -3.54
C GLY A 223 4.97 11.84 -3.38
N ALA A 224 4.40 11.95 -2.18
CA ALA A 224 3.34 12.93 -1.89
C ALA A 224 3.90 14.35 -1.93
N THR A 225 3.07 15.33 -2.31
CA THR A 225 3.50 16.74 -2.46
C THR A 225 3.27 17.54 -1.19
N LEU A 226 2.13 17.34 -0.51
CA LEU A 226 1.66 18.11 0.64
C LEU A 226 1.85 17.35 1.97
N ILE A 227 1.86 16.02 1.91
CA ILE A 227 1.92 15.14 3.11
C ILE A 227 3.01 14.07 3.02
N GLU A 228 4.15 14.40 2.41
CA GLU A 228 5.28 13.46 2.35
C GLU A 228 5.71 13.00 3.74
N ARG A 229 5.73 13.90 4.73
CA ARG A 229 5.92 13.58 6.14
C ARG A 229 4.82 14.27 6.93
N TRP A 230 3.83 13.52 7.42
CA TRP A 230 2.68 14.11 8.10
C TRP A 230 2.22 13.30 9.31
N PRO A 231 1.71 13.94 10.38
CA PRO A 231 1.05 13.22 11.46
C PRO A 231 -0.13 12.39 10.96
N PHE A 232 -0.08 11.09 11.21
CA PHE A 232 -1.08 10.11 10.82
C PHE A 232 -1.61 9.39 12.05
N PHE A 233 -2.91 9.14 12.11
CA PHE A 233 -3.55 8.40 13.20
C PHE A 233 -3.14 6.91 13.14
N TRP A 234 -1.96 6.61 13.70
CA TRP A 234 -1.23 5.37 13.49
C TRP A 234 -1.69 4.22 14.38
N ARG A 235 -2.05 4.51 15.64
CA ARG A 235 -2.38 3.49 16.65
C ARG A 235 -3.32 2.38 16.16
N PRO A 236 -4.41 2.67 15.42
CA PRO A 236 -5.34 1.62 14.99
C PRO A 236 -4.77 0.71 13.89
N PHE A 237 -3.72 1.13 13.18
CA PHE A 237 -3.13 0.40 12.06
C PHE A 237 -2.00 -0.54 12.48
N VAL A 238 -1.57 -0.50 13.74
CA VAL A 238 -0.54 -1.40 14.27
C VAL A 238 -1.04 -2.85 14.19
N GLY A 239 -0.38 -3.67 13.36
CA GLY A 239 -0.78 -5.06 13.12
C GLY A 239 -2.12 -5.20 12.42
N ALA A 240 -2.52 -4.23 11.59
CA ALA A 240 -3.68 -4.37 10.72
C ALA A 240 -3.30 -5.12 9.43
N ASP A 241 -4.15 -6.04 9.00
CA ASP A 241 -3.96 -6.85 7.79
C ASP A 241 -4.70 -6.28 6.59
N LYS A 242 -5.92 -5.74 6.83
CA LYS A 242 -6.79 -5.18 5.78
C LYS A 242 -7.31 -3.81 6.19
N VAL A 243 -7.58 -2.95 5.21
CA VAL A 243 -8.18 -1.63 5.40
C VAL A 243 -9.35 -1.45 4.45
N ILE A 244 -10.53 -1.16 5.01
CA ILE A 244 -11.76 -0.92 4.25
C ILE A 244 -12.27 0.50 4.53
N GLY A 245 -12.45 1.29 3.48
CA GLY A 245 -13.05 2.61 3.58
C GLY A 245 -14.56 2.54 3.37
N VAL A 246 -15.35 3.28 4.14
CA VAL A 246 -16.78 3.47 3.87
C VAL A 246 -17.13 4.95 3.96
N SER A 247 -17.66 5.52 2.89
CA SER A 247 -17.90 6.98 2.82
C SER A 247 -19.27 7.29 2.24
N PRO A 248 -19.99 8.29 2.79
CA PRO A 248 -21.22 8.78 2.18
C PRO A 248 -20.90 9.48 0.86
N VAL A 249 -21.92 9.59 0.01
CA VAL A 249 -21.88 10.48 -1.15
C VAL A 249 -22.38 11.85 -0.77
N LYS A 250 -21.51 12.87 -0.88
CA LYS A 250 -21.92 14.25 -0.63
C LYS A 250 -21.31 15.27 -1.57
N ASP A 251 -22.09 16.31 -1.83
CA ASP A 251 -21.65 17.58 -2.34
C ASP A 251 -20.58 18.20 -1.44
N HIS A 252 -19.74 19.05 -2.01
CA HIS A 252 -18.72 19.76 -1.26
C HIS A 252 -18.37 21.08 -1.96
N ASN A 253 -18.47 22.21 -1.26
CA ASN A 253 -18.20 23.53 -1.81
C ASN A 253 -16.81 23.70 -2.49
N LEU A 254 -15.73 23.17 -1.90
CA LEU A 254 -14.37 23.30 -2.45
C LEU A 254 -14.05 22.31 -3.58
N CYS A 255 -14.24 21.01 -3.34
CA CYS A 255 -13.83 19.97 -4.30
C CYS A 255 -14.99 19.41 -5.13
N ARG A 256 -16.15 20.05 -5.06
CA ARG A 256 -17.45 19.70 -5.69
C ARG A 256 -18.05 18.38 -5.19
N ALA A 257 -17.25 17.39 -4.81
CA ALA A 257 -17.73 16.13 -4.24
C ALA A 257 -16.78 15.60 -3.16
N SER A 258 -17.33 14.90 -2.17
CA SER A 258 -16.58 14.20 -1.13
C SER A 258 -17.09 12.77 -1.04
N MET A 259 -16.22 11.81 -1.37
CA MET A 259 -16.52 10.38 -1.47
C MET A 259 -15.31 9.58 -0.95
N THR A 260 -15.01 8.42 -1.55
CA THR A 260 -14.06 7.44 -1.01
C THR A 260 -12.63 7.98 -0.97
N THR A 261 -12.14 8.63 -2.02
CA THR A 261 -10.74 9.09 -2.11
C THR A 261 -10.45 10.19 -1.08
N LYS A 262 -11.37 11.14 -0.92
CA LYS A 262 -11.25 12.20 0.09
C LYS A 262 -11.44 11.69 1.51
N ASN A 263 -12.11 10.56 1.71
CA ASN A 263 -12.45 10.08 3.05
C ASN A 263 -11.21 9.94 3.94
N TRP A 264 -10.09 9.48 3.39
CA TRP A 264 -8.79 9.31 4.06
C TRP A 264 -8.24 10.58 4.73
N TYR A 265 -8.76 11.76 4.40
CA TYR A 265 -8.45 13.02 5.06
C TYR A 265 -8.65 12.95 6.58
N GLY A 266 -9.64 12.19 7.05
CA GLY A 266 -9.87 11.92 8.48
C GLY A 266 -8.85 10.96 9.11
N LEU A 267 -7.69 10.72 8.51
CA LEU A 267 -6.55 10.07 9.17
C LEU A 267 -5.41 11.06 9.46
N LEU A 268 -5.48 12.27 8.90
CA LEU A 268 -4.47 13.29 9.09
C LEU A 268 -4.61 13.95 10.47
N GLY A 269 -3.51 14.05 11.20
CA GLY A 269 -3.38 14.89 12.39
C GLY A 269 -2.88 16.29 12.04
N GLY A 270 -2.44 17.02 13.07
CA GLY A 270 -1.84 18.35 12.92
C GLY A 270 -2.78 19.40 12.32
N ARG A 271 -2.20 20.47 11.75
CA ARG A 271 -2.94 21.59 11.15
C ARG A 271 -3.44 21.26 9.74
N ARG A 272 -4.15 20.14 9.57
CA ARG A 272 -4.59 19.64 8.25
C ARG A 272 -5.43 20.64 7.46
N ASN A 273 -6.18 21.52 8.13
CA ASN A 273 -7.03 22.54 7.49
C ASN A 273 -6.28 23.45 6.51
N GLN A 274 -4.95 23.56 6.60
CA GLN A 274 -4.15 24.31 5.63
C GLN A 274 -4.26 23.75 4.20
N PHE A 275 -4.53 22.45 4.05
CA PHE A 275 -4.65 21.80 2.76
C PHE A 275 -5.93 22.17 1.99
N HIS A 276 -6.85 22.92 2.60
CA HIS A 276 -8.01 23.45 1.87
C HIS A 276 -7.61 24.45 0.77
N GLN A 277 -6.40 25.02 0.83
CA GLN A 277 -5.86 25.89 -0.23
C GLN A 277 -5.55 25.13 -1.53
N ASP A 278 -5.20 23.84 -1.44
CA ASP A 278 -5.08 22.91 -2.57
C ASP A 278 -5.84 21.62 -2.28
N ILE A 279 -7.17 21.73 -2.24
CA ILE A 279 -8.04 20.61 -1.88
C ILE A 279 -7.91 19.43 -2.85
N HIS A 280 -7.63 19.69 -4.12
CA HIS A 280 -7.51 18.64 -5.13
C HIS A 280 -6.14 17.95 -5.06
N GLY A 281 -5.07 18.69 -4.79
CA GLY A 281 -3.74 18.14 -4.56
C GLY A 281 -3.70 17.23 -3.34
N ILE A 282 -4.29 17.65 -2.22
CA ILE A 282 -4.32 16.79 -1.03
C ILE A 282 -5.14 15.52 -1.25
N ILE A 283 -6.26 15.58 -1.99
CA ILE A 283 -7.03 14.37 -2.32
C ILE A 283 -6.17 13.39 -3.16
N ALA A 284 -5.38 13.89 -4.10
CA ALA A 284 -4.47 13.06 -4.88
C ALA A 284 -3.33 12.45 -4.03
N ASP A 285 -2.83 13.17 -3.02
CA ASP A 285 -1.87 12.62 -2.05
C ASP A 285 -2.50 11.59 -1.11
N LEU A 286 -3.77 11.76 -0.73
CA LEU A 286 -4.50 10.79 0.06
C LEU A 286 -4.66 9.44 -0.66
N ALA A 287 -4.88 9.47 -1.98
CA ALA A 287 -4.91 8.27 -2.82
C ALA A 287 -3.55 7.54 -2.85
N LEU A 288 -2.45 8.29 -2.72
CA LEU A 288 -1.09 7.73 -2.63
C LEU A 288 -0.82 7.18 -1.22
N MET A 289 -1.25 7.92 -0.20
CA MET A 289 -1.08 7.58 1.22
C MET A 289 -1.80 6.29 1.59
N MET A 290 -3.05 6.13 1.18
CA MET A 290 -3.86 4.98 1.55
C MET A 290 -4.35 4.24 0.30
N ARG A 291 -3.79 3.05 0.08
CA ARG A 291 -4.24 2.10 -0.93
C ARG A 291 -5.02 0.98 -0.22
N PRO A 292 -6.34 1.09 -0.07
CA PRO A 292 -7.15 0.19 0.75
C PRO A 292 -7.34 -1.18 0.08
N THR A 293 -7.83 -2.13 0.86
CA THR A 293 -8.31 -3.44 0.42
C THR A 293 -9.59 -3.30 -0.40
N LEU A 294 -10.52 -2.49 0.11
CA LEU A 294 -11.84 -2.27 -0.48
C LEU A 294 -12.35 -0.89 -0.07
N VAL A 295 -13.13 -0.24 -0.95
CA VAL A 295 -13.97 0.90 -0.58
C VAL A 295 -15.44 0.60 -0.81
N ILE A 296 -16.26 1.09 0.11
CA ILE A 296 -17.72 1.08 0.05
C ILE A 296 -18.19 2.53 -0.07
N LEU A 297 -18.88 2.83 -1.16
CA LEU A 297 -19.60 4.09 -1.30
C LEU A 297 -21.03 3.90 -0.77
N ASP A 298 -21.32 4.59 0.33
CA ASP A 298 -22.63 4.65 0.95
C ASP A 298 -23.50 5.67 0.20
N GLY A 299 -24.28 5.17 -0.75
CA GLY A 299 -25.28 5.91 -1.50
C GLY A 299 -26.69 5.66 -1.01
N VAL A 300 -26.90 5.11 0.21
CA VAL A 300 -28.26 4.91 0.75
C VAL A 300 -28.96 6.25 0.89
N ARG A 301 -28.20 7.27 1.33
CA ARG A 301 -28.60 8.68 1.35
C ARG A 301 -27.49 9.51 0.73
N VAL A 302 -27.88 10.52 -0.04
CA VAL A 302 -26.97 11.42 -0.76
C VAL A 302 -27.23 12.85 -0.32
N LEU A 303 -26.22 13.51 0.24
CA LEU A 303 -26.24 14.96 0.47
C LEU A 303 -25.90 15.64 -0.85
N HIS A 304 -26.92 15.97 -1.66
CA HIS A 304 -26.71 16.33 -3.06
C HIS A 304 -26.40 17.82 -3.29
N ARG A 305 -26.56 18.68 -2.27
CA ARG A 305 -26.19 20.10 -2.29
C ARG A 305 -25.86 20.63 -0.89
N SER A 306 -25.34 21.85 -0.82
CA SER A 306 -25.03 22.55 0.43
C SER A 306 -24.06 21.79 1.35
N GLY A 307 -23.17 20.99 0.76
CA GLY A 307 -22.15 20.29 1.50
C GLY A 307 -21.01 21.23 1.97
N PRO A 308 -20.16 20.79 2.93
CA PRO A 308 -19.91 19.39 3.27
C PRO A 308 -20.47 18.92 4.63
N THR A 309 -21.04 19.84 5.42
CA THR A 309 -21.55 19.57 6.77
C THR A 309 -23.00 19.11 6.80
N GLY A 310 -23.73 19.31 5.68
CA GLY A 310 -25.18 19.29 5.68
C GLY A 310 -25.75 20.49 6.45
N GLY A 311 -27.02 20.38 6.86
CA GLY A 311 -27.71 21.42 7.63
C GLY A 311 -29.22 21.38 7.46
N SER A 312 -29.70 20.82 6.34
CA SER A 312 -31.11 20.61 6.08
C SER A 312 -31.36 19.21 5.51
N LEU A 313 -32.47 18.59 5.93
CA LEU A 313 -32.96 17.34 5.32
C LEU A 313 -33.41 17.56 3.86
N SER A 314 -33.76 18.79 3.47
CA SER A 314 -34.13 19.13 2.09
C SER A 314 -32.99 19.03 1.09
N ASP A 315 -31.75 18.89 1.57
CA ASP A 315 -30.55 18.76 0.75
C ASP A 315 -30.09 17.30 0.66
N VAL A 316 -30.84 16.40 1.30
CA VAL A 316 -30.60 14.97 1.34
C VAL A 316 -31.66 14.27 0.52
N ARG A 317 -31.23 13.34 -0.32
CA ARG A 317 -32.10 12.46 -1.10
C ARG A 317 -31.78 11.01 -0.81
N GLU A 318 -32.78 10.14 -0.86
CA GLU A 318 -32.56 8.70 -0.86
C GLU A 318 -31.89 8.25 -2.16
N GLY A 319 -30.83 7.44 -2.05
CA GLY A 319 -30.16 6.86 -3.21
C GLY A 319 -30.30 5.35 -3.30
N HIS A 320 -30.65 4.65 -2.20
CA HIS A 320 -30.90 3.19 -2.18
C HIS A 320 -29.83 2.36 -2.88
N THR A 321 -28.56 2.76 -2.72
CA THR A 321 -27.45 2.21 -3.50
C THR A 321 -26.20 2.02 -2.64
N ILE A 322 -25.53 0.88 -2.79
CA ILE A 322 -24.18 0.64 -2.29
C ILE A 322 -23.27 0.33 -3.48
N VAL A 323 -22.09 0.94 -3.49
CA VAL A 323 -21.03 0.61 -4.46
C VAL A 323 -19.85 0.00 -3.71
N ALA A 324 -19.33 -1.11 -4.19
CA ALA A 324 -18.08 -1.71 -3.71
C ALA A 324 -17.03 -1.68 -4.83
N SER A 325 -15.80 -1.31 -4.50
CA SER A 325 -14.71 -1.22 -5.49
C SER A 325 -13.34 -1.40 -4.84
N THR A 326 -12.39 -1.96 -5.60
CA THR A 326 -10.96 -1.93 -5.26
C THR A 326 -10.24 -0.68 -5.81
N ASP A 327 -10.96 0.14 -6.58
CA ASP A 327 -10.50 1.40 -7.14
C ASP A 327 -11.39 2.54 -6.62
N SER A 328 -10.83 3.36 -5.72
CA SER A 328 -11.50 4.52 -5.12
C SER A 328 -11.93 5.54 -6.17
N LEU A 329 -11.13 5.72 -7.23
CA LEU A 329 -11.39 6.71 -8.26
C LEU A 329 -12.55 6.27 -9.17
N ALA A 330 -12.64 4.98 -9.47
CA ALA A 330 -13.77 4.42 -10.19
C ALA A 330 -15.07 4.51 -9.38
N ALA A 331 -15.03 4.23 -8.07
CA ALA A 331 -16.18 4.39 -7.18
C ALA A 331 -16.62 5.86 -7.10
N ASP A 332 -15.68 6.78 -6.95
CA ASP A 332 -15.95 8.21 -6.93
C ASP A 332 -16.55 8.71 -8.26
N ALA A 333 -16.06 8.20 -9.41
CA ALA A 333 -16.59 8.59 -10.71
C ALA A 333 -18.02 8.07 -10.94
N PHE A 334 -18.33 6.85 -10.47
CA PHE A 334 -19.71 6.37 -10.43
C PHE A 334 -20.58 7.24 -9.53
N GLY A 335 -20.09 7.55 -8.32
CA GLY A 335 -20.79 8.42 -7.38
C GLY A 335 -21.07 9.82 -7.92
N TRP A 336 -20.14 10.37 -8.72
CA TRP A 336 -20.32 11.63 -9.44
C TRP A 336 -21.44 11.56 -10.48
N ASP A 337 -21.37 10.58 -11.38
CA ASP A 337 -22.30 10.45 -12.49
C ASP A 337 -23.72 10.10 -12.02
N ASP A 338 -23.85 9.08 -11.18
CA ASP A 338 -25.13 8.45 -10.83
C ASP A 338 -25.74 9.04 -9.56
N LEU A 339 -24.98 9.05 -8.47
CA LEU A 339 -25.52 9.36 -7.13
C LEU A 339 -25.65 10.87 -6.90
N LEU A 340 -24.65 11.65 -7.32
CA LEU A 340 -24.74 13.12 -7.36
C LEU A 340 -25.47 13.65 -8.59
N GLN A 341 -25.75 12.80 -9.58
CA GLN A 341 -26.44 13.15 -10.82
C GLN A 341 -25.76 14.27 -11.61
N ARG A 342 -24.42 14.21 -11.72
CA ARG A 342 -23.60 15.21 -12.43
C ARG A 342 -23.01 14.68 -13.72
N LYS A 343 -23.64 13.66 -14.30
CA LYS A 343 -23.24 13.08 -15.57
C LYS A 343 -23.19 14.16 -16.66
N GLY A 344 -22.03 14.28 -17.31
CA GLY A 344 -21.79 15.27 -18.37
C GLY A 344 -21.19 16.59 -17.89
N GLU A 345 -21.08 16.80 -16.57
CA GLU A 345 -20.28 17.90 -16.03
C GLU A 345 -18.80 17.54 -15.96
N ASP A 346 -17.93 18.55 -15.99
CA ASP A 346 -16.49 18.37 -15.80
C ASP A 346 -16.18 17.75 -14.43
N LEU A 347 -15.40 16.67 -14.46
CA LEU A 347 -14.92 16.01 -13.25
C LEU A 347 -14.04 16.96 -12.43
N PRO A 348 -14.17 16.94 -11.09
CA PRO A 348 -13.26 17.66 -10.19
C PRO A 348 -11.78 17.39 -10.49
N ALA A 349 -10.92 18.39 -10.32
CA ALA A 349 -9.50 18.28 -10.69
C ALA A 349 -8.71 17.19 -9.94
N TYR A 350 -9.23 16.66 -8.82
CA TYR A 350 -8.58 15.54 -8.15
C TYR A 350 -8.63 14.26 -8.97
N PHE A 351 -9.61 14.09 -9.86
CA PHE A 351 -9.72 12.92 -10.74
C PHE A 351 -8.51 12.83 -11.67
N SER A 352 -8.23 13.89 -12.42
CA SER A 352 -7.09 13.93 -13.33
C SER A 352 -5.75 13.87 -12.59
N LYS A 353 -5.60 14.60 -11.48
CA LYS A 353 -4.37 14.57 -10.65
C LYS A 353 -4.07 13.17 -10.10
N THR A 354 -5.10 12.41 -9.71
CA THR A 354 -4.95 11.04 -9.20
C THR A 354 -4.64 10.05 -10.33
N ALA A 355 -5.36 10.16 -11.46
CA ALA A 355 -5.18 9.31 -12.63
C ALA A 355 -3.78 9.44 -13.26
N GLN A 356 -3.24 10.67 -13.35
CA GLN A 356 -1.88 10.94 -13.85
C GLN A 356 -0.78 10.26 -13.02
N ARG A 357 -1.08 9.90 -11.77
CA ARG A 357 -0.16 9.19 -10.86
C ARG A 357 -0.41 7.67 -10.86
N HIS A 358 -1.29 7.17 -11.71
CA HIS A 358 -1.71 5.77 -11.79
C HIS A 358 -2.29 5.23 -10.46
N LEU A 359 -3.05 6.08 -9.75
CA LEU A 359 -3.66 5.77 -8.45
C LEU A 359 -5.17 5.48 -8.53
N GLY A 360 -5.64 5.08 -9.71
CA GLY A 360 -7.03 4.74 -9.99
C GLY A 360 -7.44 5.17 -11.40
N ASN A 361 -8.59 4.69 -11.85
CA ASN A 361 -9.15 4.99 -13.17
C ASN A 361 -10.51 5.69 -13.04
N PRO A 362 -10.65 6.96 -13.47
CA PRO A 362 -11.93 7.67 -13.44
C PRO A 362 -12.91 7.15 -14.51
N ASN A 363 -12.42 6.46 -15.55
CA ASN A 363 -13.25 5.91 -16.62
C ASN A 363 -13.83 4.55 -16.21
N TYR A 364 -14.68 4.55 -15.19
CA TYR A 364 -15.30 3.34 -14.66
C TYR A 364 -16.16 2.58 -15.70
N LYS A 365 -16.61 3.26 -16.77
CA LYS A 365 -17.37 2.67 -17.88
C LYS A 365 -16.54 1.71 -18.75
N ASP A 366 -15.22 1.88 -18.75
CA ASP A 366 -14.30 0.97 -19.42
C ASP A 366 -14.00 -0.27 -18.56
N THR A 367 -14.52 -0.30 -17.33
CA THR A 367 -14.38 -1.42 -16.40
C THR A 367 -15.62 -2.30 -16.40
N VAL A 368 -15.44 -3.58 -16.07
CA VAL A 368 -16.58 -4.48 -15.88
C VAL A 368 -17.34 -4.05 -14.63
N ILE A 369 -18.58 -3.61 -14.82
CA ILE A 369 -19.53 -3.25 -13.76
C ILE A 369 -20.53 -4.40 -13.61
N LYS A 370 -20.81 -4.78 -12.37
CA LYS A 370 -21.88 -5.75 -12.09
C LYS A 370 -22.87 -5.15 -11.11
N GLU A 371 -24.10 -4.98 -11.60
CA GLU A 371 -25.21 -4.44 -10.83
C GLU A 371 -26.13 -5.57 -10.36
N VAL A 372 -26.61 -5.49 -9.12
CA VAL A 372 -27.52 -6.44 -8.51
C VAL A 372 -28.68 -5.71 -7.83
N GLN A 373 -29.90 -6.17 -8.08
CA GLN A 373 -31.07 -5.72 -7.35
C GLN A 373 -31.26 -6.61 -6.12
N VAL A 374 -31.47 -6.02 -4.95
CA VAL A 374 -31.62 -6.75 -3.69
C VAL A 374 -32.81 -6.23 -2.89
N GLY A 375 -33.83 -7.08 -2.74
CA GLY A 375 -35.09 -6.70 -2.11
C GLY A 375 -36.10 -6.21 -3.13
#